data_AF-A0A7X9LAU2-F1
#
_entry.id   AF-A0A7X9LAU2-F1
#
_cell.length_a   1.000
_cell.length_b   1.000
_cell.length_c   1.000
_cell.angle_alpha   90.00
_cell.angle_beta   90.00
_cell.angle_gamma   90.00
#
_symmetry.space_group_name_H-M   'P 1'
#
loop_
_entity.id
_entity.type
_entity.pdbx_description
1 polymer ?
#
loop_
_entity_poly.entity_id
_entity_poly.type
_entity_poly.pdbx_seq_one_letter_code
_entity_poly.pdbx_strand_id
1 'polypeptide(L)'
;MIDPTEEGRRTAAAPGAPTTPRPRLATSRPTSRLGALLTATALGVGMVAAAPVAPSALAASPGFCTDGTQPYVPVSEARAWVGGESVTGLTVSKGTTPEGFTGSYIGFIDDALGKDKDLLLFRLSNPTIDGTNGLKPAGIWAGMSGSPVYASDGRLIGAVAYSLNYDNLPIAGVTPAEYMKNIGNTGLEQVARVPLTKGNLKTTTAGAKVAGASLNGSALTPVKTVNVAGPAGTKQNAFANRTLARTPKTASAAELLRSRTFQPAAAQSTSGVTEPLVAGGNIAVTLTSGDLVVGSIGTVTAICGNTVWAFGHPMTLGGKVSLLMSNASAAMVVPDGTGWVGSYKEVSEIGAPIGMITQDRNAGIRGTIGAVSSFPVTVNVQNPSGKQIASYATKVADQDNAAPAVATL
;
A
#
# COMPACT_ATOMS: atom_id res chain seq x y z
N MET A 1 48.20 -25.65 -31.79
CA MET A 1 48.80 -25.75 -33.13
C MET A 1 47.79 -25.06 -34.04
N ILE A 2 47.79 -23.72 -34.20
CA ILE A 2 48.72 -22.87 -34.99
C ILE A 2 48.80 -23.44 -36.42
N ASP A 3 48.44 -22.81 -37.54
CA ASP A 3 48.15 -21.42 -37.95
C ASP A 3 47.37 -21.47 -39.31
N PRO A 4 46.78 -20.36 -39.82
CA PRO A 4 46.05 -20.23 -41.08
C PRO A 4 46.91 -19.62 -42.22
N THR A 5 46.34 -19.50 -43.43
CA THR A 5 46.78 -18.62 -44.54
C THR A 5 45.52 -18.33 -45.40
N GLU A 6 44.99 -17.11 -45.51
CA GLU A 6 45.38 -15.96 -46.38
C GLU A 6 45.52 -16.35 -47.87
N GLU A 7 45.08 -15.63 -48.90
CA GLU A 7 44.54 -14.27 -49.13
C GLU A 7 44.08 -14.24 -50.61
N GLY A 8 43.15 -13.35 -51.04
CA GLY A 8 42.88 -13.24 -52.50
C GLY A 8 41.66 -12.44 -52.98
N ARG A 9 41.86 -11.14 -53.16
CA ARG A 9 40.97 -10.03 -53.58
C ARG A 9 40.62 -10.02 -55.09
N ARG A 10 39.41 -9.53 -55.48
CA ARG A 10 39.04 -8.70 -56.69
C ARG A 10 37.49 -8.67 -56.87
N THR A 11 36.76 -7.58 -56.59
CA THR A 11 36.39 -6.38 -57.42
C THR A 11 35.35 -6.58 -58.54
N ALA A 12 34.43 -5.60 -58.64
CA ALA A 12 33.42 -5.28 -59.68
C ALA A 12 32.01 -5.86 -59.43
N ALA A 13 30.87 -5.18 -59.61
CA ALA A 13 30.52 -3.79 -59.99
C ALA A 13 29.04 -3.55 -59.63
N ALA A 14 28.65 -2.32 -59.30
CA ALA A 14 27.25 -1.85 -59.30
C ALA A 14 26.87 -1.38 -60.73
N PRO A 15 25.56 -1.28 -61.09
CA PRO A 15 24.89 0.02 -60.90
C PRO A 15 23.36 -0.05 -60.71
N GLY A 16 22.76 1.06 -60.25
CA GLY A 16 21.38 1.40 -60.62
C GLY A 16 20.50 1.98 -59.50
N ALA A 17 20.64 3.27 -59.20
CA ALA A 17 19.62 4.07 -58.53
C ALA A 17 18.95 5.01 -59.55
N PRO A 18 17.62 5.21 -59.50
CA PRO A 18 17.01 6.36 -60.14
C PRO A 18 16.55 7.42 -59.12
N THR A 19 17.12 8.58 -59.38
CA THR A 19 16.80 9.96 -59.02
C THR A 19 15.34 10.37 -58.80
N THR A 20 15.18 11.31 -57.87
CA THR A 20 14.05 12.22 -57.64
C THR A 20 13.73 13.11 -58.84
N PRO A 21 12.48 13.64 -58.89
CA PRO A 21 12.31 15.02 -59.32
C PRO A 21 11.31 15.83 -58.46
N ARG A 22 11.78 16.96 -57.93
CA ARG A 22 11.03 18.23 -57.75
C ARG A 22 11.74 19.24 -58.66
N PRO A 23 11.07 20.22 -59.32
CA PRO A 23 10.31 21.27 -58.63
C PRO A 23 9.14 21.87 -59.44
N ARG A 24 8.33 22.75 -58.82
CA ARG A 24 7.68 23.89 -59.49
C ARG A 24 7.40 25.00 -58.47
N LEU A 25 8.07 26.13 -58.66
CA LEU A 25 7.73 27.44 -58.11
C LEU A 25 6.70 28.12 -59.03
N ALA A 26 5.76 28.87 -58.43
CA ALA A 26 4.99 29.93 -59.07
C ALA A 26 5.00 31.13 -58.09
N THR A 27 5.85 32.12 -58.33
CA THR A 27 5.56 33.45 -58.90
C THR A 27 4.71 34.37 -58.01
N SER A 28 5.38 35.35 -57.41
CA SER A 28 4.90 36.75 -57.44
C SER A 28 6.08 37.73 -57.27
N ARG A 29 6.05 38.80 -58.05
CA ARG A 29 6.87 40.03 -58.06
C ARG A 29 5.89 41.15 -58.43
N PRO A 30 6.25 42.45 -58.32
CA PRO A 30 7.07 43.13 -57.30
C PRO A 30 6.38 44.45 -56.86
N THR A 31 6.96 45.22 -55.93
CA THR A 31 7.02 46.70 -56.04
C THR A 31 8.03 47.32 -55.06
N SER A 32 8.92 48.14 -55.63
CA SER A 32 9.66 49.32 -55.07
C SER A 32 10.13 49.28 -53.62
N ARG A 33 11.43 49.10 -53.35
CA ARG A 33 12.45 50.18 -53.26
C ARG A 33 11.99 51.40 -52.47
N LEU A 34 12.48 51.54 -51.24
CA LEU A 34 13.21 52.73 -50.80
C LEU A 34 14.17 52.35 -49.68
N GLY A 35 15.46 52.58 -49.90
CA GLY A 35 16.46 52.51 -48.85
C GLY A 35 16.57 53.85 -48.14
N ALA A 36 16.83 53.81 -46.84
CA ALA A 36 17.57 54.84 -46.14
C ALA A 36 18.20 54.19 -44.90
N LEU A 37 19.50 53.91 -44.98
CA LEU A 37 20.35 53.77 -43.81
C LEU A 37 20.39 55.12 -43.10
N LEU A 38 20.09 55.14 -41.81
CA LEU A 38 20.58 56.17 -40.90
C LEU A 38 21.18 55.46 -39.68
N THR A 39 22.50 55.38 -39.70
CA THR A 39 23.34 55.13 -38.53
C THR A 39 23.26 56.34 -37.60
N ALA A 40 22.82 56.14 -36.36
CA ALA A 40 23.07 57.07 -35.27
C ALA A 40 23.59 56.29 -34.06
N THR A 41 24.87 56.47 -33.80
CA THR A 41 25.58 56.03 -32.61
C THR A 41 25.36 57.00 -31.45
N ALA A 42 25.40 56.41 -30.24
CA ALA A 42 25.71 57.00 -28.94
C ALA A 42 24.63 57.83 -28.22
N LEU A 43 24.17 57.32 -27.07
CA LEU A 43 24.71 57.68 -25.76
C LEU A 43 24.02 56.85 -24.67
N GLY A 44 24.82 56.03 -23.98
CA GLY A 44 24.39 55.31 -22.80
C GLY A 44 24.23 56.26 -21.62
N VAL A 45 23.06 56.22 -20.99
CA VAL A 45 22.87 56.57 -19.60
C VAL A 45 22.30 55.32 -18.94
N GLY A 46 23.10 54.73 -18.05
CA GLY A 46 22.76 53.50 -17.36
C GLY A 46 21.56 53.69 -16.44
N MET A 47 20.41 53.18 -16.87
CA MET A 47 19.39 52.73 -15.93
C MET A 47 19.76 51.32 -15.51
N VAL A 48 20.23 51.18 -14.26
CA VAL A 48 20.19 49.88 -13.59
C VAL A 48 18.72 49.57 -13.39
N ALA A 49 18.12 48.87 -14.35
CA ALA A 49 16.84 48.22 -14.16
C ALA A 49 17.06 47.13 -13.12
N ALA A 50 16.76 47.45 -11.86
CA ALA A 50 16.51 46.42 -10.86
C ALA A 50 15.30 45.64 -11.35
N ALA A 51 15.56 44.54 -12.07
CA ALA A 51 14.52 43.58 -12.38
C ALA A 51 13.92 43.14 -11.04
N PRO A 52 12.59 43.24 -10.84
CA PRO A 52 11.99 42.64 -9.67
C PRO A 52 12.25 41.14 -9.81
N VAL A 53 13.13 40.62 -8.95
CA VAL A 53 13.22 39.19 -8.69
C VAL A 53 11.87 38.84 -8.09
N ALA A 54 10.95 38.40 -8.94
CA ALA A 54 9.72 37.79 -8.47
C ALA A 54 10.16 36.66 -7.53
N PRO A 55 9.68 36.60 -6.28
CA PRO A 55 9.93 35.43 -5.46
C PRO A 55 9.45 34.23 -6.27
N SER A 56 10.37 33.33 -6.59
CA SER A 56 10.04 32.05 -7.21
C SER A 56 8.90 31.49 -6.37
N ALA A 57 7.69 31.45 -6.94
CA ALA A 57 6.57 30.79 -6.29
C ALA A 57 7.03 29.35 -6.09
N LEU A 58 7.45 29.02 -4.87
CA LEU A 58 7.67 27.64 -4.47
C LEU A 58 6.35 26.95 -4.80
N ALA A 59 6.37 26.11 -5.83
CA ALA A 59 5.20 25.35 -6.21
C ALA A 59 4.72 24.65 -4.94
N ALA A 60 3.51 24.96 -4.49
CA ALA A 60 2.97 24.39 -3.26
C ALA A 60 3.06 22.86 -3.41
N SER A 61 3.81 22.23 -2.51
CA SER A 61 3.97 20.77 -2.52
C SER A 61 2.58 20.13 -2.50
N PRO A 62 2.34 19.11 -3.35
CA PRO A 62 1.00 18.58 -3.49
C PRO A 62 0.52 17.98 -2.16
N GLY A 63 -0.71 18.33 -1.77
CA GLY A 63 -1.33 17.87 -0.53
C GLY A 63 -1.84 16.43 -0.63
N PHE A 64 -1.51 15.59 0.36
CA PHE A 64 -2.15 14.29 0.56
C PHE A 64 -3.56 14.52 1.09
N CYS A 65 -3.65 15.24 2.20
CA CYS A 65 -4.92 15.74 2.70
C CYS A 65 -5.36 16.97 1.88
N THR A 66 -6.64 17.03 1.55
CA THR A 66 -7.22 18.11 0.73
C THR A 66 -7.23 19.46 1.44
N ASP A 67 -7.13 19.45 2.76
CA ASP A 67 -7.02 20.65 3.62
C ASP A 67 -5.58 21.17 3.75
N GLY A 68 -4.60 20.51 3.10
CA GLY A 68 -3.19 20.89 3.13
C GLY A 68 -2.45 20.49 4.40
N THR A 69 -3.10 19.83 5.37
CA THR A 69 -2.49 19.45 6.66
C THR A 69 -1.37 18.43 6.52
N GLN A 70 -1.44 17.58 5.48
CA GLN A 70 -0.40 16.61 5.17
C GLN A 70 0.02 16.77 3.71
N PRO A 71 1.20 17.30 3.41
CA PRO A 71 1.80 17.23 2.08
C PRO A 71 2.39 15.83 1.81
N TYR A 72 2.61 15.49 0.53
CA TYR A 72 3.28 14.25 0.13
C TYR A 72 4.40 14.47 -0.89
N VAL A 73 5.25 13.46 -1.03
CA VAL A 73 6.30 13.38 -2.06
C VAL A 73 5.74 12.71 -3.31
N PRO A 74 5.69 13.40 -4.47
CA PRO A 74 5.32 12.78 -5.73
C PRO A 74 6.25 11.61 -6.09
N VAL A 75 5.71 10.60 -6.75
CA VAL A 75 6.49 9.43 -7.15
C VAL A 75 7.62 9.83 -8.11
N SER A 76 7.36 10.76 -9.03
CA SER A 76 8.38 11.28 -9.94
C SER A 76 9.55 11.94 -9.21
N GLU A 77 9.30 12.59 -8.08
CA GLU A 77 10.32 13.19 -7.24
C GLU A 77 11.11 12.12 -6.50
N ALA A 78 10.42 11.15 -5.86
CA ALA A 78 11.08 10.05 -5.16
C ALA A 78 11.96 9.20 -6.08
N ARG A 79 11.53 8.96 -7.34
CA ARG A 79 12.32 8.27 -8.37
C ARG A 79 13.62 8.99 -8.72
N ALA A 80 13.66 10.32 -8.58
CA ALA A 80 14.82 11.13 -8.89
C ALA A 80 15.83 11.22 -7.74
N TRP A 81 15.50 10.67 -6.57
CA TRP A 81 16.40 10.66 -5.42
C TRP A 81 17.63 9.79 -5.66
N VAL A 82 18.73 10.22 -5.05
CA VAL A 82 19.93 9.40 -4.92
C VAL A 82 19.74 8.43 -3.76
N GLY A 83 20.23 7.19 -3.91
CA GLY A 83 20.26 6.23 -2.82
C GLY A 83 21.01 6.79 -1.60
N GLY A 84 20.46 6.59 -0.41
CA GLY A 84 20.97 7.14 0.85
C GLY A 84 20.14 8.28 1.43
N GLU A 85 19.18 8.84 0.68
CA GLU A 85 18.30 9.92 1.18
C GLU A 85 17.62 9.51 2.48
N SER A 86 17.76 10.33 3.52
CA SER A 86 17.33 9.99 4.87
C SER A 86 15.82 10.18 5.03
N VAL A 87 15.19 9.21 5.71
CA VAL A 87 13.76 9.23 6.01
C VAL A 87 13.49 8.94 7.47
N THR A 88 12.32 9.36 7.93
CA THR A 88 11.78 8.99 9.23
C THR A 88 10.45 8.28 9.06
N GLY A 89 9.96 7.63 10.10
CA GLY A 89 8.62 7.05 10.09
C GLY A 89 8.14 6.68 11.47
N LEU A 90 6.89 6.24 11.54
CA LEU A 90 6.23 5.92 12.80
C LEU A 90 5.62 4.51 12.74
N THR A 91 5.73 3.77 13.84
CA THR A 91 5.10 2.45 14.00
C THR A 91 4.86 2.18 15.48
N VAL A 92 4.30 1.02 15.83
CA VAL A 92 4.14 0.61 17.23
C VAL A 92 4.71 -0.80 17.40
N SER A 93 5.70 -0.96 18.27
CA SER A 93 6.18 -2.28 18.69
C SER A 93 5.48 -2.79 19.97
N LYS A 94 4.99 -1.87 20.81
CA LYS A 94 4.33 -2.18 22.09
C LYS A 94 3.34 -1.07 22.49
N GLY A 95 2.23 -1.45 23.11
CA GLY A 95 1.18 -0.55 23.55
C GLY A 95 0.42 0.08 22.38
N THR A 96 0.05 1.34 22.54
CA THR A 96 -0.74 2.12 21.57
C THR A 96 0.01 3.31 20.98
N THR A 97 1.09 3.76 21.63
CA THR A 97 1.83 4.98 21.28
C THR A 97 2.80 4.71 20.13
N PRO A 98 2.72 5.47 19.02
CA PRO A 98 3.70 5.38 17.95
C PRO A 98 5.10 5.76 18.42
N GLU A 99 6.09 5.00 17.97
CA GLU A 99 7.51 5.26 18.10
C GLU A 99 8.17 5.48 16.74
N GLY A 100 9.27 6.22 16.74
CA GLY A 100 10.02 6.55 15.55
C GLY A 100 10.88 5.40 15.03
N PHE A 101 11.00 5.31 13.71
CA PHE A 101 12.12 4.65 13.04
C PHE A 101 12.79 5.61 12.06
N THR A 102 14.03 5.31 11.73
CA THR A 102 14.79 6.02 10.69
C THR A 102 15.01 5.11 9.49
N GLY A 103 15.49 5.66 8.39
CA GLY A 103 15.88 4.86 7.25
C GLY A 103 16.58 5.66 6.17
N SER A 104 16.93 4.95 5.11
CA SER A 104 17.53 5.52 3.91
C SER A 104 16.87 4.94 2.65
N TYR A 105 16.60 5.80 1.68
CA TYR A 105 16.14 5.39 0.36
C TYR A 105 17.17 4.49 -0.33
N ILE A 106 16.71 3.43 -0.96
CA ILE A 106 17.56 2.52 -1.75
C ILE A 106 17.33 2.75 -3.24
N GLY A 107 16.07 2.87 -3.66
CA GLY A 107 15.67 2.88 -5.05
C GLY A 107 14.19 2.53 -5.19
N PHE A 108 13.78 2.08 -6.37
CA PHE A 108 12.41 1.67 -6.65
C PHE A 108 12.38 0.48 -7.60
N ILE A 109 11.23 -0.19 -7.65
CA ILE A 109 10.92 -1.23 -8.62
C ILE A 109 9.76 -0.74 -9.47
N ASP A 110 10.03 -0.50 -10.76
CA ASP A 110 9.01 -0.11 -11.73
C ASP A 110 7.90 -1.16 -11.84
N ASP A 111 6.65 -0.70 -11.93
CA ASP A 111 5.45 -1.52 -12.16
C ASP A 111 5.20 -2.65 -11.14
N ALA A 112 5.89 -2.63 -10.00
CA ALA A 112 5.78 -3.65 -8.96
C ALA A 112 4.36 -3.75 -8.36
N LEU A 113 3.60 -2.65 -8.37
CA LEU A 113 2.22 -2.56 -7.90
C LEU A 113 1.20 -2.56 -9.05
N GLY A 114 1.61 -3.08 -10.21
CA GLY A 114 0.84 -3.07 -11.44
C GLY A 114 1.28 -1.97 -12.39
N LYS A 115 0.61 -1.91 -13.56
CA LYS A 115 0.99 -1.01 -14.64
C LYS A 115 1.05 0.45 -14.18
N ASP A 116 2.19 1.09 -14.43
CA ASP A 116 2.53 2.47 -14.10
C ASP A 116 2.42 2.76 -12.58
N LYS A 117 2.69 1.75 -11.74
CA LYS A 117 2.62 1.81 -10.27
C LYS A 117 3.84 1.14 -9.63
N ASP A 118 4.75 1.94 -9.14
CA ASP A 118 6.01 1.46 -8.55
C ASP A 118 5.92 1.13 -7.07
N LEU A 119 6.91 0.37 -6.62
CA LEU A 119 7.22 0.15 -5.22
C LEU A 119 8.54 0.86 -4.88
N LEU A 120 8.54 1.72 -3.87
CA LEU A 120 9.77 2.37 -3.39
C LEU A 120 10.47 1.46 -2.37
N LEU A 121 11.80 1.47 -2.32
CA LEU A 121 12.58 0.62 -1.43
C LEU A 121 13.36 1.46 -0.43
N PHE A 122 13.27 1.07 0.85
CA PHE A 122 13.96 1.74 1.95
C PHE A 122 14.62 0.73 2.87
N ARG A 123 15.83 1.04 3.33
CA ARG A 123 16.41 0.38 4.49
C ARG A 123 15.93 1.11 5.72
N LEU A 124 15.31 0.42 6.67
CA LEU A 124 14.78 0.99 7.90
C LEU A 124 15.62 0.57 9.11
N SER A 125 15.54 1.33 10.19
CA SER A 125 16.27 1.05 11.42
C SER A 125 15.52 1.60 12.62
N ASN A 126 15.35 0.71 13.61
CA ASN A 126 15.00 1.02 14.99
C ASN A 126 15.37 -0.21 15.86
N PRO A 127 15.32 -0.10 17.19
CA PRO A 127 15.71 -1.21 18.06
C PRO A 127 15.02 -2.56 17.79
N THR A 128 13.73 -2.56 17.42
CA THR A 128 12.96 -3.77 17.12
C THR A 128 13.32 -4.35 15.75
N ILE A 129 13.47 -3.50 14.73
CA ILE A 129 13.88 -3.89 13.37
C ILE A 129 15.26 -4.54 13.42
N ASP A 130 16.19 -3.88 14.10
CA ASP A 130 17.61 -4.25 14.13
C ASP A 130 17.92 -5.36 15.14
N GLY A 131 17.03 -5.61 16.11
CA GLY A 131 17.27 -6.57 17.18
C GLY A 131 18.32 -6.09 18.17
N THR A 132 18.24 -4.83 18.59
CA THR A 132 19.09 -4.32 19.68
C THR A 132 18.39 -4.50 21.04
N ASN A 133 19.09 -4.22 22.14
CA ASN A 133 18.57 -4.36 23.51
C ASN A 133 18.13 -5.79 23.89
N GLY A 134 18.81 -6.80 23.36
CA GLY A 134 18.57 -8.22 23.70
C GLY A 134 17.40 -8.86 22.94
N LEU A 135 16.81 -8.15 21.96
CA LEU A 135 15.83 -8.71 21.04
C LEU A 135 16.53 -9.37 19.85
N LYS A 136 15.90 -10.38 19.25
CA LYS A 136 16.29 -10.82 17.90
C LYS A 136 15.78 -9.81 16.87
N PRO A 137 16.47 -9.62 15.73
CA PRO A 137 16.00 -8.72 14.69
C PRO A 137 14.65 -9.17 14.17
N ALA A 138 13.66 -8.28 14.24
CA ALA A 138 12.33 -8.54 13.71
C ALA A 138 12.25 -8.24 12.20
N GLY A 139 13.15 -7.40 11.68
CA GLY A 139 13.09 -6.90 10.31
C GLY A 139 11.79 -6.14 10.06
N ILE A 140 11.19 -6.36 8.89
CA ILE A 140 9.85 -5.86 8.57
C ILE A 140 8.80 -6.91 8.97
N TRP A 141 8.08 -6.67 10.06
CA TRP A 141 7.18 -7.67 10.65
C TRP A 141 5.72 -7.55 10.17
N ALA A 142 4.99 -8.65 10.26
CA ALA A 142 3.55 -8.68 10.01
C ALA A 142 2.80 -7.76 10.98
N GLY A 143 1.99 -6.84 10.46
CA GLY A 143 1.32 -5.79 11.24
C GLY A 143 2.10 -4.47 11.34
N MET A 144 3.33 -4.38 10.79
CA MET A 144 3.99 -3.10 10.48
C MET A 144 3.37 -2.42 9.25
N SER A 145 2.62 -3.17 8.44
CA SER A 145 2.00 -2.67 7.22
C SER A 145 1.13 -1.44 7.47
N GLY A 146 1.35 -0.39 6.69
CA GLY A 146 0.73 0.91 6.86
C GLY A 146 1.57 1.94 7.62
N SER A 147 2.69 1.55 8.22
CA SER A 147 3.58 2.49 8.94
C SER A 147 4.02 3.62 8.01
N PRO A 148 3.71 4.89 8.32
CA PRO A 148 4.03 5.99 7.44
C PRO A 148 5.53 6.28 7.43
N VAL A 149 6.02 6.61 6.23
CA VAL A 149 7.40 7.04 5.98
C VAL A 149 7.36 8.48 5.49
N TYR A 150 8.20 9.34 6.05
CA TYR A 150 8.26 10.76 5.79
C TYR A 150 9.66 11.18 5.31
N ALA A 151 9.67 12.14 4.40
CA ALA A 151 10.88 12.88 4.05
C ALA A 151 11.29 13.80 5.23
N SER A 152 12.53 14.30 5.17
CA SER A 152 13.09 15.19 6.20
C SER A 152 12.30 16.49 6.40
N ASP A 153 11.57 16.94 5.38
CA ASP A 153 10.68 18.10 5.40
C ASP A 153 9.26 17.81 5.90
N GLY A 154 8.99 16.57 6.36
CA GLY A 154 7.70 16.14 6.90
C GLY A 154 6.67 15.72 5.84
N ARG A 155 7.02 15.73 4.54
CA ARG A 155 6.13 15.22 3.49
C ARG A 155 6.01 13.70 3.59
N LEU A 156 4.77 13.21 3.48
CA LEU A 156 4.48 11.78 3.48
C LEU A 156 4.99 11.15 2.17
N ILE A 157 5.85 10.16 2.28
CA ILE A 157 6.35 9.38 1.15
C ILE A 157 5.38 8.26 0.83
N GLY A 158 4.91 7.55 1.85
CA GLY A 158 4.06 6.38 1.68
C GLY A 158 3.96 5.53 2.93
N ALA A 159 3.55 4.27 2.73
CA ALA A 159 3.37 3.29 3.78
C ALA A 159 4.27 2.06 3.57
N VAL A 160 4.94 1.60 4.62
CA VAL A 160 5.56 0.27 4.65
C VAL A 160 4.51 -0.79 4.30
N ALA A 161 4.77 -1.62 3.30
CA ALA A 161 3.75 -2.53 2.77
C ALA A 161 4.29 -3.88 2.27
N TYR A 162 5.57 -4.00 1.90
CA TYR A 162 6.14 -5.23 1.36
C TYR A 162 7.47 -5.57 2.03
N SER A 163 7.76 -6.87 2.20
CA SER A 163 9.07 -7.39 2.57
C SER A 163 9.72 -8.05 1.35
N LEU A 164 11.04 -7.90 1.23
CA LEU A 164 11.83 -8.47 0.12
C LEU A 164 12.32 -9.90 0.38
N ASN A 165 12.29 -10.38 1.63
CA ASN A 165 12.61 -11.77 1.95
C ASN A 165 12.15 -12.20 3.35
N TYR A 166 12.42 -13.47 3.66
CA TYR A 166 12.10 -14.14 4.92
C TYR A 166 13.18 -13.95 6.01
N ASP A 167 14.40 -13.50 5.67
CA ASP A 167 15.53 -13.41 6.61
C ASP A 167 15.48 -12.16 7.53
N ASN A 168 14.30 -11.61 7.77
CA ASN A 168 14.10 -10.36 8.53
C ASN A 168 15.02 -9.23 8.06
N LEU A 169 15.26 -9.10 6.74
CA LEU A 169 16.01 -7.96 6.25
C LEU A 169 15.30 -6.66 6.63
N PRO A 170 16.04 -5.63 7.05
CA PRO A 170 15.48 -4.33 7.40
C PRO A 170 15.17 -3.52 6.12
N ILE A 171 14.63 -4.16 5.08
CA ILE A 171 14.30 -3.54 3.81
C ILE A 171 12.80 -3.61 3.59
N ALA A 172 12.17 -2.44 3.53
CA ALA A 172 10.75 -2.28 3.27
C ALA A 172 10.52 -1.86 1.83
N GLY A 173 9.55 -2.51 1.18
CA GLY A 173 8.81 -1.93 0.08
C GLY A 173 7.74 -0.99 0.62
N VAL A 174 7.75 0.25 0.15
CA VAL A 174 6.86 1.33 0.55
C VAL A 174 5.94 1.69 -0.62
N THR A 175 4.63 1.57 -0.39
CA THR A 175 3.61 2.01 -1.34
C THR A 175 3.49 3.52 -1.30
N PRO A 176 3.69 4.24 -2.41
CA PRO A 176 3.63 5.69 -2.44
C PRO A 176 2.30 6.28 -1.96
N ALA A 177 2.39 7.37 -1.18
CA ALA A 177 1.25 8.13 -0.70
C ALA A 177 0.40 8.67 -1.86
N GLU A 178 1.02 9.03 -2.99
CA GLU A 178 0.32 9.43 -4.21
C GLU A 178 -0.70 8.39 -4.68
N TYR A 179 -0.39 7.11 -4.56
CA TYR A 179 -1.30 6.03 -4.95
C TYR A 179 -2.38 5.81 -3.90
N MET A 180 -2.00 5.85 -2.62
CA MET A 180 -2.92 5.69 -1.50
C MET A 180 -4.00 6.78 -1.49
N LYS A 181 -3.62 8.03 -1.75
CA LYS A 181 -4.53 9.19 -1.81
C LYS A 181 -5.73 8.96 -2.75
N ASN A 182 -5.52 8.18 -3.82
CA ASN A 182 -6.52 7.94 -4.86
C ASN A 182 -7.43 6.73 -4.57
N ILE A 183 -7.24 6.02 -3.45
CA ILE A 183 -8.10 4.89 -3.07
C ILE A 183 -9.56 5.38 -2.98
N GLY A 184 -10.43 4.80 -3.80
CA GLY A 184 -11.86 5.11 -3.86
C GLY A 184 -12.21 6.47 -4.48
N ASN A 185 -11.25 7.18 -5.08
CA ASN A 185 -11.47 8.45 -5.79
C ASN A 185 -11.35 8.30 -7.31
N THR A 186 -10.90 7.14 -7.81
CA THR A 186 -11.02 6.84 -9.24
C THR A 186 -12.50 6.67 -9.56
N GLY A 187 -13.05 7.55 -10.41
CA GLY A 187 -14.46 7.64 -10.80
C GLY A 187 -15.01 6.43 -11.58
N LEU A 188 -14.69 5.21 -11.18
CA LEU A 188 -15.32 3.97 -11.62
C LEU A 188 -16.66 3.74 -10.90
N GLU A 189 -17.42 4.82 -10.63
CA GLU A 189 -18.86 4.70 -10.34
C GLU A 189 -19.63 4.25 -11.59
N GLN A 190 -19.04 4.40 -12.78
CA GLN A 190 -19.45 3.59 -13.91
C GLN A 190 -18.79 2.22 -13.81
N VAL A 191 -19.46 1.32 -13.09
CA VAL A 191 -19.33 -0.11 -13.36
C VAL A 191 -19.78 -0.30 -14.80
N ALA A 192 -18.87 -0.19 -15.77
CA ALA A 192 -19.12 -0.69 -17.10
C ALA A 192 -19.40 -2.18 -16.92
N ARG A 193 -20.68 -2.58 -16.95
CA ARG A 193 -21.08 -3.98 -17.01
C ARG A 193 -20.60 -4.50 -18.36
N VAL A 194 -19.36 -4.97 -18.40
CA VAL A 194 -18.81 -5.62 -19.60
C VAL A 194 -19.49 -6.97 -19.71
N PRO A 195 -20.27 -7.24 -20.77
CA PRO A 195 -20.81 -8.57 -21.01
C PRO A 195 -19.64 -9.55 -21.10
N LEU A 196 -19.68 -10.61 -20.28
CA LEU A 196 -18.68 -11.67 -20.34
C LEU A 196 -18.91 -12.50 -21.60
N THR A 197 -18.18 -12.14 -22.66
CA THR A 197 -18.05 -12.98 -23.85
C THR A 197 -16.82 -13.89 -23.70
N LYS A 198 -16.79 -15.03 -24.41
CA LYS A 198 -15.61 -15.93 -24.41
C LYS A 198 -14.31 -15.22 -24.80
N GLY A 199 -14.38 -14.12 -25.56
CA GLY A 199 -13.24 -13.27 -25.89
C GLY A 199 -12.76 -12.44 -24.70
N ASN A 200 -13.68 -11.74 -24.02
CA ASN A 200 -13.35 -10.90 -22.87
C ASN A 200 -12.93 -11.73 -21.66
N LEU A 201 -13.45 -12.96 -21.51
CA LEU A 201 -13.05 -13.88 -20.45
C LEU A 201 -11.58 -14.33 -20.58
N LYS A 202 -11.08 -14.48 -21.82
CA LYS A 202 -9.66 -14.80 -22.07
C LYS A 202 -8.76 -13.60 -21.80
N THR A 203 -9.21 -12.40 -22.13
CA THR A 203 -8.47 -11.15 -21.84
C THR A 203 -8.48 -10.83 -20.35
N THR A 204 -9.56 -11.12 -19.61
CA THR A 204 -9.61 -10.95 -18.15
C THR A 204 -8.89 -12.06 -17.41
N THR A 205 -8.85 -13.31 -17.90
CA THR A 205 -7.97 -14.33 -17.31
C THR A 205 -6.52 -14.11 -17.65
N ALA A 206 -6.18 -13.55 -18.83
CA ALA A 206 -4.83 -13.12 -19.14
C ALA A 206 -4.43 -11.88 -18.30
N GLY A 207 -5.31 -10.89 -18.16
CA GLY A 207 -5.10 -9.70 -17.33
C GLY A 207 -5.08 -10.00 -15.82
N ALA A 208 -5.89 -10.94 -15.34
CA ALA A 208 -5.87 -11.44 -13.96
C ALA A 208 -4.71 -12.42 -13.73
N LYS A 209 -4.25 -13.17 -14.75
CA LYS A 209 -2.98 -13.89 -14.69
C LYS A 209 -1.80 -12.94 -14.72
N VAL A 210 -1.85 -11.83 -15.45
CA VAL A 210 -0.75 -10.86 -15.48
C VAL A 210 -0.75 -10.04 -14.20
N ALA A 211 -1.91 -9.62 -13.67
CA ALA A 211 -1.99 -9.05 -12.32
C ALA A 211 -1.55 -10.08 -11.27
N GLY A 212 -2.05 -11.32 -11.33
CA GLY A 212 -1.67 -12.39 -10.41
C GLY A 212 -0.24 -12.93 -10.58
N ALA A 213 0.39 -12.79 -11.75
CA ALA A 213 1.78 -13.18 -12.02
C ALA A 213 2.76 -12.02 -11.79
N SER A 214 2.32 -10.77 -11.99
CA SER A 214 3.06 -9.55 -11.62
C SER A 214 3.08 -9.38 -10.09
N LEU A 215 2.03 -9.82 -9.39
CA LEU A 215 2.01 -9.94 -7.93
C LEU A 215 2.79 -11.16 -7.40
N ASN A 216 3.17 -12.10 -8.30
CA ASN A 216 4.01 -13.28 -8.02
C ASN A 216 5.43 -13.13 -8.59
N GLY A 217 5.93 -11.91 -8.77
CA GLY A 217 7.37 -11.71 -8.88
C GLY A 217 8.01 -12.26 -7.61
N SER A 218 8.71 -13.38 -7.71
CA SER A 218 9.13 -14.29 -6.62
C SER A 218 10.02 -13.68 -5.51
N ALA A 219 10.09 -12.35 -5.39
CA ALA A 219 10.84 -11.60 -4.39
C ALA A 219 10.04 -10.50 -3.65
N LEU A 220 8.79 -10.19 -4.06
CA LEU A 220 7.97 -9.17 -3.38
C LEU A 220 6.78 -9.80 -2.67
N THR A 221 6.87 -9.90 -1.35
CA THR A 221 5.77 -10.43 -0.53
C THR A 221 5.11 -9.28 0.22
N PRO A 222 3.79 -9.05 0.10
CA PRO A 222 3.09 -8.13 0.97
C PRO A 222 3.41 -8.46 2.43
N VAL A 223 3.71 -7.43 3.23
CA VAL A 223 3.83 -7.59 4.68
C VAL A 223 2.50 -8.12 5.16
N LYS A 224 2.50 -9.34 5.70
CA LYS A 224 1.25 -9.95 6.14
C LYS A 224 0.60 -9.07 7.20
N THR A 225 -0.71 -8.94 7.15
CA THR A 225 -1.44 -8.49 8.33
C THR A 225 -1.39 -9.59 9.39
N VAL A 226 -1.46 -9.22 10.66
CA VAL A 226 -1.66 -10.23 11.71
C VAL A 226 -3.13 -10.60 11.70
N ASN A 227 -3.44 -11.80 11.26
CA ASN A 227 -4.79 -12.31 11.29
C ASN A 227 -5.09 -12.76 12.72
N VAL A 228 -6.16 -12.27 13.31
CA VAL A 228 -6.55 -12.60 14.69
C VAL A 228 -7.88 -13.33 14.69
N ALA A 229 -8.00 -14.39 15.49
CA ALA A 229 -9.26 -15.12 15.69
C ALA A 229 -9.42 -15.67 17.12
N GLY A 230 -10.55 -15.36 17.73
CA GLY A 230 -11.03 -16.01 18.97
C GLY A 230 -10.23 -15.67 20.24
N PRO A 231 -10.65 -16.21 21.40
CA PRO A 231 -10.00 -15.97 22.67
C PRO A 231 -8.64 -16.67 22.75
N ALA A 232 -7.72 -16.09 23.52
CA ALA A 232 -6.35 -16.59 23.68
C ALA A 232 -6.29 -18.07 24.15
N GLY A 233 -5.51 -18.89 23.43
CA GLY A 233 -5.24 -20.29 23.77
C GLY A 233 -4.84 -21.15 22.56
N THR A 234 -3.83 -22.01 22.69
CA THR A 234 -3.28 -22.77 21.55
C THR A 234 -4.25 -23.81 20.97
N LYS A 235 -5.02 -24.50 21.83
CA LYS A 235 -6.05 -25.46 21.41
C LYS A 235 -7.23 -24.75 20.74
N GLN A 236 -7.62 -23.60 21.28
CA GLN A 236 -8.67 -22.73 20.75
C GLN A 236 -8.26 -22.16 19.39
N ASN A 237 -7.01 -21.70 19.24
CA ASN A 237 -6.51 -21.19 17.97
C ASN A 237 -6.42 -22.29 16.88
N ALA A 238 -5.99 -23.50 17.24
CA ALA A 238 -5.97 -24.62 16.31
C ALA A 238 -7.38 -25.05 15.88
N PHE A 239 -8.35 -24.97 16.80
CA PHE A 239 -9.76 -25.16 16.49
C PHE A 239 -10.26 -24.06 15.54
N ALA A 240 -10.08 -22.78 15.87
CA ALA A 240 -10.49 -21.64 15.06
C ALA A 240 -9.93 -21.75 13.63
N ASN A 241 -8.62 -21.95 13.46
CA ASN A 241 -7.98 -22.10 12.15
C ASN A 241 -8.55 -23.27 11.35
N ARG A 242 -8.80 -24.43 11.97
CA ARG A 242 -9.38 -25.61 11.30
C ARG A 242 -10.83 -25.37 10.87
N THR A 243 -11.59 -24.68 11.72
CA THR A 243 -13.00 -24.42 11.48
C THR A 243 -13.19 -23.34 10.42
N LEU A 244 -12.45 -22.24 10.50
CA LEU A 244 -12.41 -21.19 9.48
C LEU A 244 -11.97 -21.72 8.12
N ALA A 245 -11.03 -22.66 8.08
CA ALA A 245 -10.60 -23.32 6.84
C ALA A 245 -11.69 -24.16 6.15
N ARG A 246 -12.85 -24.39 6.79
CA ARG A 246 -14.02 -25.04 6.19
C ARG A 246 -15.00 -24.04 5.56
N THR A 247 -14.77 -22.74 5.68
CA THR A 247 -15.60 -21.71 5.06
C THR A 247 -15.78 -22.01 3.55
N PRO A 248 -17.02 -21.96 3.02
CA PRO A 248 -17.27 -22.16 1.60
C PRO A 248 -16.45 -21.18 0.74
N LYS A 249 -15.89 -21.66 -0.38
CA LYS A 249 -15.09 -20.81 -1.29
C LYS A 249 -15.88 -19.64 -1.90
N THR A 250 -17.21 -19.71 -1.85
CA THR A 250 -18.13 -18.69 -2.37
C THR A 250 -18.42 -17.57 -1.36
N ALA A 251 -17.98 -17.72 -0.10
CA ALA A 251 -18.14 -16.66 0.88
C ALA A 251 -17.25 -15.45 0.54
N SER A 252 -17.74 -14.24 0.78
CA SER A 252 -17.06 -12.98 0.45
C SER A 252 -15.69 -12.84 1.13
N ALA A 253 -15.51 -13.42 2.33
CA ALA A 253 -14.25 -13.44 3.08
C ALA A 253 -13.49 -14.78 3.01
N ALA A 254 -13.82 -15.67 2.07
CA ALA A 254 -13.27 -17.03 2.04
C ALA A 254 -11.74 -17.10 1.99
N GLU A 255 -11.09 -16.17 1.29
CA GLU A 255 -9.62 -16.13 1.20
C GLU A 255 -8.96 -15.94 2.56
N LEU A 256 -9.39 -14.90 3.30
CA LEU A 256 -8.90 -14.62 4.65
C LEU A 256 -9.20 -15.76 5.61
N LEU A 257 -10.45 -16.21 5.65
CA LEU A 257 -10.90 -17.22 6.63
C LEU A 257 -10.22 -18.58 6.37
N ARG A 258 -9.86 -18.88 5.13
CA ARG A 258 -9.19 -20.15 4.81
C ARG A 258 -7.67 -20.10 4.93
N SER A 259 -7.08 -18.98 5.36
CA SER A 259 -5.64 -18.77 5.38
C SER A 259 -4.89 -19.69 6.35
N ARG A 260 -5.54 -20.13 7.44
CA ARG A 260 -4.93 -20.87 8.56
C ARG A 260 -3.78 -20.13 9.26
N THR A 261 -3.76 -18.80 9.18
CA THR A 261 -2.71 -17.94 9.74
C THR A 261 -3.17 -17.15 10.95
N PHE A 262 -4.31 -17.52 11.55
CA PHE A 262 -4.85 -16.77 12.68
C PHE A 262 -4.01 -17.00 13.94
N GLN A 263 -3.68 -15.90 14.61
CA GLN A 263 -3.10 -15.83 15.93
C GLN A 263 -4.20 -15.60 16.98
N PRO A 264 -3.99 -16.02 18.23
CA PRO A 264 -4.88 -15.63 19.31
C PRO A 264 -4.92 -14.10 19.43
N ALA A 265 -6.07 -13.55 19.78
CA ALA A 265 -6.17 -12.18 20.27
C ALA A 265 -6.82 -12.18 21.65
N ALA A 266 -6.53 -11.14 22.44
CA ALA A 266 -7.34 -10.87 23.61
C ALA A 266 -8.79 -10.56 23.19
N ALA A 267 -9.72 -10.83 24.12
CA ALA A 267 -11.12 -10.45 23.93
C ALA A 267 -11.23 -8.93 23.68
N GLN A 268 -12.20 -8.52 22.86
CA GLN A 268 -12.43 -7.12 22.63
C GLN A 268 -12.83 -6.43 23.92
N SER A 269 -12.25 -5.25 24.17
CA SER A 269 -12.53 -4.45 25.35
C SER A 269 -13.16 -3.15 24.92
N THR A 270 -14.41 -2.93 25.34
CA THR A 270 -15.13 -1.69 25.04
C THR A 270 -14.51 -0.47 25.74
N SER A 271 -13.65 -0.69 26.74
CA SER A 271 -13.07 0.36 27.58
C SER A 271 -11.55 0.45 27.49
N GLY A 272 -10.86 -0.51 26.85
CA GLY A 272 -9.42 -0.67 27.07
C GLY A 272 -8.49 -0.02 26.05
N VAL A 273 -8.99 0.34 24.86
CA VAL A 273 -8.23 1.17 23.91
C VAL A 273 -9.07 2.36 23.48
N THR A 274 -9.05 3.43 24.28
CA THR A 274 -9.84 4.65 24.08
C THR A 274 -9.10 5.77 23.34
N GLU A 275 -7.80 5.63 23.13
CA GLU A 275 -7.01 6.63 22.42
C GLU A 275 -7.48 6.79 20.97
N PRO A 276 -7.47 8.01 20.41
CA PRO A 276 -7.82 8.21 19.01
C PRO A 276 -6.83 7.48 18.09
N LEU A 277 -7.30 7.07 16.90
CA LEU A 277 -6.36 6.65 15.85
C LEU A 277 -5.44 7.82 15.50
N VAL A 278 -4.16 7.50 15.32
CA VAL A 278 -3.11 8.44 14.94
C VAL A 278 -2.24 7.81 13.87
N ALA A 279 -1.59 8.62 13.03
CA ALA A 279 -0.61 8.12 12.06
C ALA A 279 0.52 7.34 12.78
N GLY A 280 0.89 6.18 12.24
CA GLY A 280 1.81 5.23 12.89
C GLY A 280 1.18 4.38 13.99
N GLY A 281 -0.06 4.66 14.41
CA GLY A 281 -0.78 3.90 15.43
C GLY A 281 -1.35 2.58 14.92
N ASN A 282 -1.61 1.65 15.84
CA ASN A 282 -2.23 0.36 15.49
C ASN A 282 -3.68 0.55 15.05
N ILE A 283 -4.08 -0.22 14.04
CA ILE A 283 -5.46 -0.32 13.57
C ILE A 283 -5.86 -1.78 13.43
N ALA A 284 -7.03 -2.12 13.98
CA ALA A 284 -7.69 -3.39 13.76
C ALA A 284 -8.80 -3.20 12.71
N VAL A 285 -8.76 -4.06 11.69
CA VAL A 285 -9.76 -4.11 10.62
C VAL A 285 -10.41 -5.47 10.66
N THR A 286 -11.67 -5.51 11.08
CA THR A 286 -12.31 -6.78 11.47
C THR A 286 -13.62 -7.03 10.74
N LEU A 287 -13.85 -8.31 10.45
CA LEU A 287 -15.14 -8.83 9.98
C LEU A 287 -16.14 -8.90 11.12
N THR A 288 -15.65 -9.20 12.33
CA THR A 288 -16.46 -9.41 13.51
C THR A 288 -15.92 -8.66 14.73
N SER A 289 -16.78 -8.41 15.69
CA SER A 289 -16.49 -7.78 16.99
C SER A 289 -17.30 -8.47 18.10
N GLY A 290 -16.98 -8.23 19.36
CA GLY A 290 -17.58 -8.85 20.55
C GLY A 290 -16.76 -10.04 21.05
N ASP A 291 -17.45 -11.12 21.42
CA ASP A 291 -16.83 -12.32 21.98
C ASP A 291 -15.92 -13.06 20.98
N LEU A 292 -16.11 -12.79 19.69
CA LEU A 292 -15.28 -13.29 18.62
C LEU A 292 -14.85 -12.15 17.72
N VAL A 293 -13.54 -11.91 17.68
CA VAL A 293 -12.91 -11.01 16.74
C VAL A 293 -12.22 -11.83 15.66
N VAL A 294 -12.57 -11.56 14.40
CA VAL A 294 -11.88 -12.10 13.22
C VAL A 294 -11.50 -10.93 12.34
N GLY A 295 -10.21 -10.78 12.06
CA GLY A 295 -9.74 -9.66 11.27
C GLY A 295 -8.23 -9.61 11.13
N SER A 296 -7.76 -8.44 10.76
CA SER A 296 -6.38 -8.16 10.42
C SER A 296 -5.90 -6.92 11.15
N ILE A 297 -4.66 -6.97 11.64
CA ILE A 297 -4.02 -5.88 12.37
C ILE A 297 -2.91 -5.30 11.51
N GLY A 298 -2.82 -3.98 11.50
CA GLY A 298 -1.73 -3.24 10.87
C GLY A 298 -1.57 -1.86 11.50
N THR A 299 -1.16 -0.90 10.68
CA THR A 299 -0.80 0.45 11.11
C THR A 299 -1.53 1.51 10.26
N VAL A 300 -1.92 2.61 10.90
CA VAL A 300 -2.50 3.77 10.20
C VAL A 300 -1.40 4.54 9.50
N THR A 301 -1.59 4.84 8.21
CA THR A 301 -0.67 5.65 7.42
C THR A 301 -0.95 7.14 7.60
N ALA A 302 -2.20 7.54 7.38
CA ALA A 302 -2.59 8.94 7.40
C ALA A 302 -4.06 9.11 7.78
N ILE A 303 -4.37 10.26 8.36
CA ILE A 303 -5.73 10.67 8.73
C ILE A 303 -5.95 12.08 8.20
N CYS A 304 -7.01 12.28 7.42
CA CYS A 304 -7.44 13.58 6.90
C CYS A 304 -8.89 13.82 7.32
N GLY A 305 -9.10 14.69 8.31
CA GLY A 305 -10.40 14.80 8.99
C GLY A 305 -10.84 13.45 9.56
N ASN A 306 -11.99 12.93 9.11
CA ASN A 306 -12.48 11.61 9.50
C ASN A 306 -11.99 10.47 8.59
N THR A 307 -11.26 10.75 7.51
CA THR A 307 -10.83 9.72 6.55
C THR A 307 -9.50 9.11 6.97
N VAL A 308 -9.42 7.79 6.97
CA VAL A 308 -8.25 7.03 7.43
C VAL A 308 -7.71 6.16 6.28
N TRP A 309 -6.39 6.14 6.12
CA TRP A 309 -5.66 5.25 5.22
C TRP A 309 -4.73 4.33 6.03
N ALA A 310 -4.62 3.06 5.63
CA ALA A 310 -3.79 2.07 6.32
C ALA A 310 -3.30 0.95 5.39
N PHE A 311 -2.43 0.09 5.94
CA PHE A 311 -1.78 -1.10 5.35
C PHE A 311 -0.81 -0.85 4.20
N GLY A 312 -1.13 0.04 3.25
CA GLY A 312 -0.32 0.24 2.03
C GLY A 312 -0.37 -0.95 1.05
N HIS A 313 -1.17 -1.97 1.33
CA HIS A 313 -1.48 -3.10 0.44
C HIS A 313 -2.91 -3.60 0.75
N PRO A 314 -3.52 -4.44 -0.10
CA PRO A 314 -4.84 -4.99 0.17
C PRO A 314 -4.86 -5.86 1.41
N MET A 315 -5.97 -5.86 2.12
CA MET A 315 -6.26 -6.89 3.12
C MET A 315 -6.67 -8.19 2.42
N THR A 316 -7.65 -8.09 1.52
CA THR A 316 -8.19 -9.19 0.71
C THR A 316 -8.44 -8.79 -0.74
N LEU A 317 -8.14 -7.54 -1.11
CA LEU A 317 -8.45 -6.94 -2.41
C LEU A 317 -9.95 -6.97 -2.73
N GLY A 318 -10.80 -6.75 -1.73
CA GLY A 318 -12.27 -6.83 -1.85
C GLY A 318 -12.92 -5.69 -2.65
N GLY A 319 -12.18 -4.65 -3.02
CA GLY A 319 -12.72 -3.50 -3.74
C GLY A 319 -13.50 -2.56 -2.82
N LYS A 320 -14.83 -2.57 -2.93
CA LYS A 320 -15.72 -1.88 -1.98
C LYS A 320 -16.10 -2.88 -0.90
N VAL A 321 -15.85 -2.54 0.36
CA VAL A 321 -16.03 -3.44 1.50
C VAL A 321 -16.80 -2.76 2.63
N SER A 322 -17.23 -3.55 3.61
CA SER A 322 -17.74 -3.07 4.90
C SER A 322 -17.03 -3.85 5.99
N LEU A 323 -16.01 -3.25 6.60
CA LEU A 323 -15.24 -3.85 7.69
C LEU A 323 -15.19 -2.90 8.88
N LEU A 324 -15.22 -3.44 10.10
CA LEU A 324 -15.14 -2.66 11.32
C LEU A 324 -13.73 -2.11 11.49
N MET A 325 -13.61 -0.87 11.93
CA MET A 325 -12.34 -0.20 12.22
C MET A 325 -12.26 0.12 13.71
N SER A 326 -11.21 -0.35 14.39
CA SER A 326 -10.99 -0.15 15.83
C SER A 326 -9.53 0.19 16.12
N ASN A 327 -9.28 0.85 17.25
CA ASN A 327 -7.93 0.91 17.83
C ASN A 327 -7.48 -0.45 18.35
N ALA A 328 -6.17 -0.65 18.45
CA ALA A 328 -5.58 -1.85 19.04
C ALA A 328 -4.32 -1.52 19.86
N SER A 329 -3.98 -2.41 20.79
CA SER A 329 -2.75 -2.34 21.57
C SER A 329 -1.87 -3.56 21.28
N ALA A 330 -0.59 -3.34 21.03
CA ALA A 330 0.39 -4.41 20.84
C ALA A 330 0.94 -4.87 22.19
N ALA A 331 0.97 -6.18 22.45
CA ALA A 331 1.71 -6.73 23.58
C ALA A 331 3.22 -6.55 23.36
N MET A 332 3.67 -6.93 22.16
CA MET A 332 5.03 -6.82 21.66
C MET A 332 5.08 -7.18 20.17
N VAL A 333 6.22 -6.97 19.53
CA VAL A 333 6.59 -7.67 18.29
C VAL A 333 7.31 -8.96 18.68
N VAL A 334 6.81 -10.09 18.18
CA VAL A 334 7.43 -11.40 18.33
C VAL A 334 8.42 -11.60 17.19
N PRO A 335 9.74 -11.56 17.44
CA PRO A 335 10.72 -11.75 16.38
C PRO A 335 10.82 -13.23 16.02
N ASP A 336 10.78 -13.54 14.72
CA ASP A 336 11.13 -14.86 14.22
C ASP A 336 12.60 -14.90 13.82
N GLY A 337 13.47 -15.27 14.77
CA GLY A 337 14.90 -15.38 14.51
C GLY A 337 15.32 -16.46 13.51
N THR A 338 14.39 -17.26 13.00
CA THR A 338 14.65 -18.28 11.99
C THR A 338 14.25 -17.84 10.58
N GLY A 339 13.44 -16.78 10.48
CA GLY A 339 12.89 -16.26 9.23
C GLY A 339 11.78 -17.10 8.57
N TRP A 340 11.55 -18.34 9.01
CA TRP A 340 10.66 -19.29 8.33
C TRP A 340 9.18 -18.90 8.34
N VAL A 341 8.71 -18.27 9.41
CA VAL A 341 7.31 -17.87 9.62
C VAL A 341 7.15 -16.36 9.43
N GLY A 342 8.20 -15.61 9.77
CA GLY A 342 8.24 -14.15 9.78
C GLY A 342 7.80 -13.58 11.13
N SER A 343 8.45 -12.48 11.52
CA SER A 343 8.10 -11.75 12.74
C SER A 343 6.70 -11.16 12.65
N TYR A 344 6.01 -10.98 13.79
CA TYR A 344 4.65 -10.45 13.81
C TYR A 344 4.32 -9.63 15.06
N LYS A 345 3.32 -8.75 14.94
CA LYS A 345 2.79 -7.95 16.05
C LYS A 345 1.77 -8.77 16.86
N GLU A 346 2.11 -9.12 18.09
CA GLU A 346 1.17 -9.77 18.99
C GLU A 346 0.22 -8.73 19.58
N VAL A 347 -1.09 -8.95 19.45
CA VAL A 347 -2.10 -7.98 19.89
C VAL A 347 -2.59 -8.32 21.29
N SER A 348 -2.40 -7.36 22.19
CA SER A 348 -2.87 -7.44 23.59
C SER A 348 -4.32 -7.03 23.77
N GLU A 349 -4.86 -6.17 22.91
CA GLU A 349 -6.22 -5.66 23.05
C GLU A 349 -6.74 -5.03 21.77
N ILE A 350 -8.06 -5.12 21.56
CA ILE A 350 -8.78 -4.45 20.48
C ILE A 350 -9.92 -3.64 21.11
N GLY A 351 -10.00 -2.35 20.77
CA GLY A 351 -11.05 -1.44 21.24
C GLY A 351 -12.39 -1.69 20.55
N ALA A 352 -13.44 -0.97 20.97
CA ALA A 352 -14.72 -0.97 20.26
C ALA A 352 -14.57 -0.39 18.83
N PRO A 353 -15.43 -0.77 17.87
CA PRO A 353 -15.40 -0.18 16.54
C PRO A 353 -15.74 1.31 16.61
N ILE A 354 -14.94 2.13 15.94
CA ILE A 354 -15.06 3.59 15.88
C ILE A 354 -15.32 4.12 14.46
N GLY A 355 -15.49 3.21 13.49
CA GLY A 355 -15.78 3.55 12.11
C GLY A 355 -15.75 2.32 11.21
N MET A 356 -15.72 2.58 9.91
CA MET A 356 -15.79 1.54 8.88
C MET A 356 -14.67 1.71 7.84
N ILE A 357 -14.02 0.61 7.48
CA ILE A 357 -13.25 0.53 6.23
C ILE A 357 -14.22 0.27 5.08
N THR A 358 -14.13 1.10 4.04
CA THR A 358 -15.07 1.07 2.91
C THR A 358 -14.40 0.72 1.58
N GLN A 359 -13.07 0.77 1.53
CA GLN A 359 -12.28 0.44 0.35
C GLN A 359 -11.10 -0.46 0.73
N ASP A 360 -10.92 -1.54 -0.04
CA ASP A 360 -9.78 -2.46 0.04
C ASP A 360 -9.21 -2.64 -1.37
N ARG A 361 -8.13 -1.91 -1.67
CA ARG A 361 -7.59 -1.72 -3.02
C ARG A 361 -6.11 -2.06 -3.06
N ASN A 362 -5.55 -2.15 -4.27
CA ASN A 362 -4.14 -2.53 -4.45
C ASN A 362 -3.14 -1.66 -3.66
N ALA A 363 -3.43 -0.35 -3.52
CA ALA A 363 -2.56 0.57 -2.81
C ALA A 363 -2.80 0.61 -1.28
N GLY A 364 -3.74 -0.17 -0.74
CA GLY A 364 -4.11 -0.11 0.68
C GLY A 364 -5.61 -0.07 0.93
N ILE A 365 -5.95 0.21 2.17
CA ILE A 365 -7.34 0.35 2.63
C ILE A 365 -7.67 1.81 2.96
N ARG A 366 -8.94 2.18 2.78
CA ARG A 366 -9.49 3.49 3.18
C ARG A 366 -10.80 3.32 3.93
N GLY A 367 -10.95 4.09 5.02
CA GLY A 367 -12.15 4.10 5.84
C GLY A 367 -12.51 5.48 6.35
N THR A 368 -13.55 5.53 7.19
CA THR A 368 -14.03 6.74 7.82
C THR A 368 -14.35 6.47 9.29
N ILE A 369 -13.84 7.33 10.17
CA ILE A 369 -14.19 7.37 11.60
C ILE A 369 -15.58 7.99 11.75
N GLY A 370 -16.43 7.36 12.56
CA GLY A 370 -17.79 7.84 12.83
C GLY A 370 -18.78 6.68 12.92
N ALA A 371 -19.84 6.75 12.10
CA ALA A 371 -20.91 5.77 12.13
C ALA A 371 -20.39 4.33 11.89
N VAL A 372 -20.82 3.42 12.75
CA VAL A 372 -20.53 1.98 12.66
C VAL A 372 -21.82 1.27 12.28
N SER A 373 -21.78 0.50 11.19
CA SER A 373 -22.86 -0.41 10.80
C SER A 373 -22.44 -1.84 11.08
N SER A 374 -23.27 -2.58 11.82
CA SER A 374 -22.99 -3.97 12.15
C SER A 374 -24.28 -4.73 12.47
N PHE A 375 -24.25 -6.05 12.27
CA PHE A 375 -25.39 -6.93 12.49
C PHE A 375 -25.11 -7.84 13.70
N PRO A 376 -25.94 -7.82 14.75
CA PRO A 376 -25.74 -8.68 15.91
C PRO A 376 -26.02 -10.14 15.53
N VAL A 377 -25.18 -11.03 16.04
CA VAL A 377 -25.31 -12.48 15.92
C VAL A 377 -25.11 -13.07 17.31
N THR A 378 -26.06 -13.87 17.77
CA THR A 378 -25.98 -14.59 19.04
C THR A 378 -25.93 -16.08 18.75
N VAL A 379 -24.93 -16.76 19.31
CA VAL A 379 -24.76 -18.21 19.21
C VAL A 379 -24.99 -18.82 20.59
N ASN A 380 -26.06 -19.58 20.73
CA ASN A 380 -26.36 -20.35 21.95
C ASN A 380 -25.89 -21.78 21.76
N VAL A 381 -24.95 -22.22 22.60
CA VAL A 381 -24.46 -23.60 22.59
C VAL A 381 -25.26 -24.41 23.59
N GLN A 382 -25.85 -25.50 23.12
CA GLN A 382 -26.61 -26.44 23.95
C GLN A 382 -25.88 -27.78 24.01
N ASN A 383 -25.94 -28.44 25.17
CA ASN A 383 -25.53 -29.83 25.28
C ASN A 383 -26.58 -30.77 24.64
N PRO A 384 -26.32 -32.08 24.53
CA PRO A 384 -27.29 -33.02 23.97
C PRO A 384 -28.64 -33.11 24.70
N SER A 385 -28.71 -32.64 25.97
CA SER A 385 -29.97 -32.58 26.73
C SER A 385 -30.75 -31.28 26.50
N GLY A 386 -30.35 -30.43 25.55
CA GLY A 386 -30.98 -29.14 25.26
C GLY A 386 -30.69 -28.04 26.29
N LYS A 387 -29.85 -28.30 27.29
CA LYS A 387 -29.45 -27.27 28.27
C LYS A 387 -28.42 -26.36 27.62
N GLN A 388 -28.67 -25.05 27.63
CA GLN A 388 -27.68 -24.06 27.23
C GLN A 388 -26.46 -24.12 28.17
N ILE A 389 -25.28 -24.30 27.58
CA ILE A 389 -24.00 -24.39 28.27
C ILE A 389 -23.06 -23.22 27.97
N ALA A 390 -23.30 -22.47 26.89
CA ALA A 390 -22.62 -21.22 26.59
C ALA A 390 -23.50 -20.32 25.71
N SER A 391 -23.23 -19.02 25.71
CA SER A 391 -23.80 -18.05 24.78
C SER A 391 -22.70 -17.10 24.37
N TYR A 392 -22.61 -16.80 23.08
CA TYR A 392 -21.67 -15.85 22.52
C TYR A 392 -22.42 -14.77 21.76
N ALA A 393 -22.03 -13.53 21.96
CA ALA A 393 -22.55 -12.37 21.25
C ALA A 393 -21.44 -11.76 20.40
N THR A 394 -21.67 -11.72 19.08
CA THR A 394 -20.77 -11.06 18.13
C THR A 394 -21.57 -10.08 17.28
N LYS A 395 -20.88 -9.12 16.67
CA LYS A 395 -21.44 -8.28 15.61
C LYS A 395 -20.60 -8.45 14.36
N VAL A 396 -21.26 -8.64 13.22
CA VAL A 396 -20.59 -8.76 11.92
C VAL A 396 -20.69 -7.46 11.12
N ALA A 397 -19.62 -7.11 10.41
CA ALA A 397 -19.53 -5.88 9.61
C ALA A 397 -20.44 -5.88 8.37
N ASP A 398 -20.77 -7.07 7.90
CA ASP A 398 -21.64 -7.34 6.75
C ASP A 398 -22.46 -8.60 7.04
N GLN A 399 -23.74 -8.61 6.65
CA GLN A 399 -24.63 -9.75 6.85
C GLN A 399 -24.14 -11.00 6.11
N ASP A 400 -23.47 -10.84 4.97
CA ASP A 400 -22.89 -11.96 4.22
C ASP A 400 -21.75 -12.67 4.98
N ASN A 401 -21.18 -11.99 5.98
CA ASN A 401 -20.15 -12.54 6.88
C ASN A 401 -20.74 -13.23 8.13
N ALA A 402 -22.07 -13.27 8.30
CA ALA A 402 -22.71 -13.91 9.45
C ALA A 402 -22.46 -15.43 9.50
N ALA A 403 -22.65 -16.14 8.38
CA ALA A 403 -22.48 -17.59 8.35
C ALA A 403 -21.04 -18.04 8.66
N PRO A 404 -19.98 -17.41 8.10
CA PRO A 404 -18.61 -17.71 8.51
C PRO A 404 -18.29 -17.35 9.97
N ALA A 405 -18.87 -16.27 10.51
CA ALA A 405 -18.68 -15.87 11.90
C ALA A 405 -19.31 -16.86 12.91
N VAL A 406 -20.48 -17.43 12.58
CA VAL A 406 -21.11 -18.48 13.39
C VAL A 406 -20.29 -19.76 13.37
N ALA A 407 -19.70 -20.12 12.22
CA ALA A 407 -18.95 -21.38 12.11
C ALA A 407 -17.81 -21.47 13.13
N THR A 408 -17.22 -20.35 13.54
CA THR A 408 -16.10 -20.25 14.49
C THR A 408 -16.43 -20.35 15.96
N LEU A 409 -17.70 -20.19 16.33
CA LEU A 409 -18.21 -20.26 17.70
C LEU A 409 -18.66 -21.69 18.01
#